data_AF-A0ABD3A0Z5-F1
#
_entry.id   AF-A0ABD3A0Z5-F1
#
_cell.length_a   1.000
_cell.length_b   1.000
_cell.length_c   1.000
_cell.angle_alpha   90.00
_cell.angle_beta   90.00
_cell.angle_gamma   90.00
#
_symmetry.space_group_name_H-M   'P 1'
#
loop_
_entity.id
_entity.type
_entity.pdbx_description
1 polymer ?
#
loop_
_entity_poly.entity_id
_entity_poly.type
_entity_poly.pdbx_seq_one_letter_code
_entity_poly.pdbx_strand_id
1 'polypeptide(L)'
;LQWSENEPKVTLRCKDCIDSFLSSIYKDSSNVFVDWVKTNQIKVILLVGICIDICVLDFVCFAISARNRRILTPLEHVIVYSLACATFNLPLHVVRNIKGASAHPQ
;
A
#
# COMPACT_ATOMS: atom_id res chain seq x y z
N LEU A 1 -6.04 12.73 -2.18
CA LEU A 1 -7.43 12.71 -2.66
C LEU A 1 -8.33 13.19 -1.52
N GLN A 2 -8.33 14.50 -1.25
CA GLN A 2 -9.03 15.03 -0.06
C GLN A 2 -10.54 14.79 -0.11
N TRP A 3 -11.13 14.78 -1.32
CA TRP A 3 -12.55 14.48 -1.51
C TRP A 3 -12.93 13.08 -1.00
N SER A 4 -12.02 12.10 -1.08
CA SER A 4 -12.29 10.72 -0.67
C SER A 4 -12.40 10.57 0.85
N GLU A 5 -11.98 11.56 1.63
CA GLU A 5 -11.96 11.46 3.09
C GLU A 5 -13.37 11.43 3.71
N ASN A 6 -14.34 12.02 3.01
CA ASN A 6 -15.75 12.08 3.45
C ASN A 6 -16.64 11.08 2.69
N GLU A 7 -16.05 10.23 1.83
CA GLU A 7 -16.81 9.28 1.04
C GLU A 7 -17.26 8.08 1.90
N PRO A 8 -18.57 7.76 1.99
CA PRO A 8 -19.10 6.75 2.91
C PRO A 8 -18.52 5.35 2.74
N LYS A 9 -17.98 5.03 1.56
CA LYS A 9 -17.43 3.72 1.21
C LYS A 9 -15.90 3.69 1.26
N VAL A 10 -15.27 4.77 1.71
CA VAL A 10 -13.82 4.85 1.84
C VAL A 10 -13.42 4.55 3.27
N THR A 11 -12.42 3.68 3.42
CA THR A 11 -11.73 3.47 4.69
C THR A 11 -10.38 4.16 4.62
N LEU A 12 -10.18 5.17 5.48
CA LEU A 12 -8.89 5.82 5.63
C LEU A 12 -8.07 5.09 6.69
N ARG A 13 -6.82 4.74 6.33
CA ARG A 13 -5.83 4.22 7.28
C ARG A 13 -4.61 5.10 7.25
N CYS A 14 -4.36 5.79 8.37
CA CYS A 14 -3.09 6.48 8.57
C CYS A 14 -2.01 5.42 8.82
N LYS A 15 -0.86 5.57 8.15
CA LYS A 15 0.27 4.66 8.26
C LYS A 15 1.42 5.29 9.06
N ASP A 16 2.04 4.51 9.92
CA ASP A 16 3.22 4.87 10.72
C ASP A 16 4.54 4.36 10.12
N CYS A 17 4.47 3.50 9.10
CA CYS A 17 5.62 3.05 8.32
C CYS A 17 5.34 3.09 6.81
N ILE A 18 6.33 2.70 6.00
CA ILE A 18 6.22 2.65 4.53
C ILE A 18 5.27 1.53 4.11
N ASP A 19 5.44 0.35 4.70
CA ASP A 19 4.64 -0.83 4.42
C ASP A 19 3.23 -0.71 5.01
N SER A 20 2.24 -0.49 4.15
CA SER A 20 0.85 -0.34 4.57
C SER A 20 0.19 -1.66 5.02
N PHE A 21 0.71 -2.82 4.63
CA PHE A 21 0.23 -4.11 5.13
C PHE A 21 0.66 -4.31 6.59
N LEU A 22 1.92 -4.00 6.92
CA LEU A 22 2.43 -4.05 8.29
C LEU A 22 1.80 -2.98 9.18
N SER A 23 1.65 -1.74 8.68
CA SER A 23 1.01 -0.65 9.41
C SER A 23 -0.50 -0.90 9.67
N SER A 24 -1.08 -1.89 8.97
CA SER A 24 -2.46 -2.34 9.20
C SER A 24 -2.60 -3.34 10.34
N ILE A 25 -1.51 -3.75 10.99
CA ILE A 25 -1.52 -4.67 12.14
C ILE A 25 -1.80 -3.89 13.43
N TYR A 26 -2.76 -4.36 14.23
CA TYR A 26 -3.07 -3.81 15.55
C TYR A 26 -2.31 -4.55 16.67
N LYS A 27 -2.39 -4.01 17.89
CA LYS A 27 -1.73 -4.59 19.09
C LYS A 27 -2.20 -6.01 19.41
N ASP A 28 -3.42 -6.36 19.03
CA ASP A 28 -3.99 -7.70 19.19
C ASP A 28 -3.59 -8.66 18.06
N SER A 29 -2.68 -8.24 17.17
CA SER A 29 -2.22 -8.97 15.97
C SER A 29 -3.28 -9.15 14.88
N SER A 30 -4.46 -8.54 15.01
CA SER A 30 -5.41 -8.44 13.89
C SER A 30 -4.85 -7.53 12.80
N ASN A 31 -5.34 -7.68 11.57
CA ASN A 31 -4.94 -6.84 10.45
C ASN A 31 -6.17 -6.27 9.77
N VAL A 32 -6.36 -4.95 9.85
CA VAL A 32 -7.57 -4.29 9.36
C VAL A 32 -7.82 -4.51 7.88
N PHE A 33 -6.76 -4.59 7.06
CA PHE A 33 -6.89 -4.86 5.63
C PHE A 33 -7.35 -6.30 5.38
N VAL A 34 -6.80 -7.27 6.12
CA VAL A 34 -7.23 -8.67 6.04
C VAL A 34 -8.70 -8.82 6.43
N ASP A 35 -9.11 -8.17 7.52
CA ASP A 35 -10.48 -8.22 8.01
C ASP A 35 -11.44 -7.53 7.05
N TRP A 36 -11.00 -6.42 6.44
CA TRP A 36 -11.76 -5.72 5.40
C TRP A 36 -11.98 -6.60 4.16
N VAL A 37 -10.95 -7.30 3.67
CA VAL A 37 -11.06 -8.25 2.55
C VAL A 37 -12.03 -9.39 2.88
N LYS A 38 -11.92 -9.97 4.08
CA LYS A 38 -12.81 -11.06 4.53
C LYS A 38 -14.25 -10.59 4.66
N THR A 39 -14.48 -9.48 5.34
CA THR A 39 -15.83 -8.95 5.61
C THR A 39 -16.56 -8.62 4.31
N ASN A 40 -15.85 -8.03 3.35
CA ASN A 40 -16.43 -7.60 2.07
C ASN A 40 -16.33 -8.67 0.97
N GLN A 41 -15.85 -9.88 1.27
CA GLN A 41 -15.71 -10.99 0.33
C GLN A 41 -14.93 -10.60 -0.95
N ILE A 42 -13.85 -9.84 -0.76
CA ILE A 42 -13.11 -9.23 -1.88
C ILE A 42 -12.24 -10.29 -2.56
N LYS A 43 -12.48 -10.49 -3.86
CA LYS A 43 -11.73 -11.42 -4.70
C LYS A 43 -10.65 -10.75 -5.54
N VAL A 44 -10.81 -9.48 -5.84
CA VAL A 44 -9.90 -8.72 -6.70
C VAL A 44 -9.62 -7.38 -6.05
N ILE A 45 -8.33 -7.02 -5.94
CA ILE A 45 -7.91 -5.68 -5.57
C ILE A 45 -7.16 -5.04 -6.73
N LEU A 46 -7.46 -3.76 -6.96
CA LEU A 46 -6.75 -2.89 -7.88
C LEU A 46 -5.95 -1.88 -7.06
N LEU A 47 -4.64 -1.82 -7.31
CA LEU A 47 -3.71 -0.98 -6.58
C LEU A 47 -3.20 0.15 -7.46
N VAL A 48 -3.20 1.35 -6.88
CA VAL A 48 -2.75 2.61 -7.45
C VAL A 48 -2.02 3.41 -6.37
N GLY A 49 -1.14 4.34 -6.75
CA GLY A 49 -0.50 5.24 -5.79
C GLY A 49 0.98 5.46 -6.01
N ILE A 50 1.64 6.02 -4.99
CA ILE A 50 3.06 6.37 -5.00
C ILE A 50 3.74 5.94 -3.69
N CYS A 51 5.01 5.55 -3.70
CA CYS A 51 5.89 5.34 -4.86
C CYS A 51 5.74 3.90 -5.38
N ILE A 52 5.76 3.71 -6.70
CA ILE A 52 5.49 2.40 -7.34
C ILE A 52 6.51 1.32 -6.94
N ASP A 53 7.75 1.74 -6.74
CA ASP A 53 8.97 0.98 -6.45
C ASP A 53 9.27 0.85 -4.95
N ILE A 54 8.46 1.47 -4.08
CA ILE A 54 8.56 1.31 -2.62
C ILE A 54 7.19 0.96 -2.05
N CYS A 55 6.36 1.96 -1.72
CA CYS A 55 5.12 1.75 -0.98
C CYS A 55 4.14 0.79 -1.69
N VAL A 56 4.01 0.93 -3.01
CA VAL A 56 3.13 0.07 -3.81
C VAL A 56 3.75 -1.32 -3.94
N LEU A 57 5.05 -1.41 -4.26
CA LEU A 57 5.75 -2.68 -4.40
C LEU A 57 5.73 -3.50 -3.10
N ASP A 58 6.05 -2.89 -1.97
CA ASP A 58 6.00 -3.53 -0.65
C ASP A 58 4.61 -4.08 -0.37
N PHE A 59 3.58 -3.27 -0.53
CA PHE A 59 2.21 -3.72 -0.31
C PHE A 59 1.82 -4.88 -1.23
N VAL A 60 2.17 -4.83 -2.52
CA VAL A 60 1.90 -5.91 -3.48
C VAL A 60 2.60 -7.19 -3.05
N CYS A 61 3.87 -7.12 -2.70
CA CYS A 61 4.67 -8.27 -2.24
C CYS A 61 4.04 -8.91 -1.00
N PHE A 62 3.65 -8.11 -0.01
CA PHE A 62 3.00 -8.60 1.21
C PHE A 62 1.60 -9.15 0.96
N ALA A 63 0.77 -8.46 0.16
CA ALA A 63 -0.58 -8.93 -0.17
C ALA A 63 -0.53 -10.26 -0.94
N ILE A 64 0.35 -10.40 -1.94
CA ILE A 64 0.53 -11.67 -2.66
C ILE A 64 1.04 -12.76 -1.73
N SER A 65 2.03 -12.45 -0.87
CA SER A 65 2.57 -13.41 0.10
C SER A 65 1.49 -13.90 1.09
N ALA A 66 0.71 -12.97 1.66
CA ALA A 66 -0.38 -13.27 2.57
C ALA A 66 -1.51 -14.06 1.87
N ARG A 67 -1.84 -13.73 0.63
CA ARG A 67 -2.78 -14.50 -0.21
C ARG A 67 -2.28 -15.93 -0.41
N ASN A 68 -1.02 -16.12 -0.81
CA ASN A 68 -0.44 -17.44 -1.03
C ASN A 68 -0.41 -18.29 0.25
N ARG A 69 -0.39 -17.66 1.42
CA ARG A 69 -0.52 -18.29 2.75
C ARG A 69 -1.96 -18.42 3.26
N ARG A 70 -2.96 -18.11 2.43
CA ARG A 70 -4.41 -18.14 2.75
C ARG A 70 -4.82 -17.18 3.88
N ILE A 71 -3.96 -16.23 4.25
CA ILE A 71 -4.26 -15.18 5.23
C ILE A 71 -5.30 -14.21 4.66
N LEU A 72 -5.15 -13.82 3.39
CA LEU A 72 -6.08 -12.99 2.61
C LEU A 72 -7.10 -13.84 1.84
N THR A 73 -7.87 -14.70 2.51
CA THR A 73 -9.00 -15.39 1.86
C THR A 73 -10.24 -14.47 1.89
N PRO A 74 -11.03 -14.29 0.81
CA PRO A 74 -11.05 -15.05 -0.46
C PRO A 74 -10.33 -14.36 -1.63
N LEU A 75 -9.27 -13.59 -1.38
CA LEU A 75 -8.59 -12.83 -2.43
C LEU A 75 -7.97 -13.75 -3.49
N GLU A 76 -8.29 -13.51 -4.76
CA GLU A 76 -7.80 -14.26 -5.92
C GLU A 76 -6.74 -13.44 -6.67
N HIS A 77 -7.00 -12.17 -6.94
CA HIS A 77 -6.15 -11.32 -7.78
C HIS A 77 -5.71 -10.03 -7.09
N VAL A 78 -4.41 -9.72 -7.24
CA VAL A 78 -3.78 -8.45 -6.88
C VAL A 78 -3.29 -7.83 -8.17
N ILE A 79 -3.87 -6.71 -8.58
CA ILE A 79 -3.57 -6.05 -9.85
C ILE A 79 -3.00 -4.68 -9.57
N VAL A 80 -1.86 -4.35 -10.19
CA VAL A 80 -1.29 -3.00 -10.16
C VAL A 80 -1.68 -2.29 -11.45
N TYR A 81 -2.37 -1.15 -11.33
CA TYR A 81 -2.66 -0.30 -12.47
C TYR A 81 -1.55 0.72 -12.65
N SER A 82 -0.51 0.32 -13.38
CA SER A 82 0.74 1.08 -13.52
C SER A 82 0.56 2.52 -14.02
N LEU A 83 -0.43 2.78 -14.87
CA LEU A 83 -0.73 4.13 -15.38
C LEU A 83 -1.24 5.09 -14.30
N ALA A 84 -1.72 4.59 -13.16
CA ALA A 84 -2.08 5.40 -11.99
C ALA A 84 -1.07 5.23 -10.84
N CYS A 85 0.14 4.78 -11.17
CA CYS A 85 1.25 4.71 -10.25
C CYS A 85 2.39 5.61 -10.74
N ALA A 86 3.18 6.12 -9.80
CA ALA A 86 4.36 6.93 -10.10
C ALA A 86 5.43 6.75 -9.02
N THR A 87 6.65 7.20 -9.30
CA THR A 87 7.75 7.28 -8.33
C THR A 87 8.50 8.59 -8.48
N PHE A 88 9.24 8.98 -7.44
CA PHE A 88 10.11 10.14 -7.50
C PHE A 88 11.44 9.79 -8.19
N ASN A 89 11.86 10.66 -9.10
CA ASN A 89 13.24 10.66 -9.59
C ASN A 89 14.10 11.57 -8.70
N LEU A 90 14.54 11.06 -7.54
CA LEU A 90 15.40 11.79 -6.59
C LEU A 90 16.74 11.07 -6.39
N PRO A 91 17.61 11.06 -7.40
CA PRO A 91 18.93 10.46 -7.28
C PRO A 91 19.80 11.23 -6.29
N LEU A 92 20.83 10.58 -5.75
CA LEU A 92 21.69 11.13 -4.70
C LEU A 92 22.25 12.53 -5.03
N HIS A 93 22.65 12.75 -6.28
CA HIS A 93 23.24 14.03 -6.70
C HIS A 93 22.23 15.19 -6.67
N VAL A 94 20.94 14.93 -6.89
CA VAL A 94 19.87 15.94 -6.77
C VAL A 94 19.60 16.26 -5.31
N VAL A 95 19.53 15.23 -4.47
CA VAL A 95 19.18 15.37 -3.05
C VAL A 95 20.24 16.12 -2.25
N ARG A 96 21.52 16.03 -2.63
CA ARG A 96 22.63 16.76 -1.96
C ARG A 96 22.38 18.28 -1.82
N ASN A 97 21.60 18.86 -2.73
CA ASN A 97 21.30 20.29 -2.73
C ASN A 97 19.96 20.65 -2.07
N ILE A 98 19.23 19.66 -1.52
CA ILE A 98 17.91 19.83 -0.93
C ILE A 98 17.98 19.47 0.55
N LYS A 99 17.93 20.49 1.41
CA LYS A 99 17.99 20.30 2.87
C LYS A 99 16.83 19.43 3.35
N GLY A 100 17.15 18.34 4.04
CA GLY A 100 16.16 17.43 4.63
C GLY A 100 15.54 16.42 3.67
N ALA A 101 15.99 16.38 2.40
CA ALA A 101 15.59 15.33 1.48
C ALA A 101 16.49 14.08 1.61
N SER A 102 15.92 12.93 1.25
CA SER A 102 16.64 11.66 1.14
C SER A 102 16.57 11.16 -0.30
N ALA A 103 17.63 10.48 -0.76
CA ALA A 103 17.63 9.85 -2.07
C ALA A 103 16.50 8.83 -2.14
N HIS A 104 15.73 8.87 -3.21
CA HIS A 104 14.74 7.84 -3.47
C HIS A 104 15.48 6.57 -3.92
N PRO A 105 15.36 5.43 -3.22
CA PRO A 105 15.93 4.19 -3.69
C PRO A 105 15.30 3.84 -5.04
N GLN A 106 16.13 3.56 -6.04
CA GLN A 106 15.72 3.16 -7.39
C GLN A 106 16.00 1.68 -7.60
#